data_AF-A0A1Z2SIG3-F1
#
_entry.id   AF-A0A1Z2SIG3-F1
#
_cell.length_a   1.000
_cell.length_b   1.000
_cell.length_c   1.000
_cell.angle_alpha   90.00
_cell.angle_beta   90.00
_cell.angle_gamma   90.00
#
_symmetry.space_group_name_H-M   'P 1'
#
loop_
_entity.id
_entity.type
_entity.pdbx_description
1 polymer ?
#
loop_
_entity_poly.entity_id
_entity_poly.type
_entity_poly.pdbx_seq_one_letter_code
_entity_poly.pdbx_strand_id
1 'polypeptide(L)'
;MKYKISTCISIVYFVFACFFINSNVNANDIDAKINNIINDESWSDNYRNSLSRVYKKGPNFNHNDYVFTLGCGGGVICGYIFDSSTLSVVDFPTEFLIDGFNAHYNKGSNKICFSGRSGFNNKKYKNKCYRLISGELVKEEVCDK
;
A
#
# COMPACT_ATOMS: atom_id res chain seq x y z
N MET A 1 -9.20 25.51 43.52
CA MET A 1 -8.25 24.55 42.94
C MET A 1 -9.01 23.30 42.50
N LYS A 2 -9.13 23.08 41.19
CA LYS A 2 -9.77 21.88 40.62
C LYS A 2 -8.66 20.96 40.12
N TYR A 3 -8.40 19.87 40.83
CA TYR A 3 -7.55 18.79 40.32
C TYR A 3 -8.37 17.98 39.32
N LYS A 4 -8.01 18.07 38.04
CA LYS A 4 -8.55 17.19 37.00
C LYS A 4 -7.69 15.93 37.02
N ILE A 5 -8.18 14.91 37.73
CA ILE A 5 -7.55 13.60 37.80
C ILE A 5 -7.59 13.00 36.40
N SER A 6 -6.41 12.88 35.80
CA SER A 6 -6.18 12.14 34.56
C SER A 6 -6.32 10.65 34.88
N THR A 7 -7.51 10.10 34.66
CA THR A 7 -7.71 8.65 34.68
C THR A 7 -7.17 8.08 33.38
N CYS A 8 -5.89 7.68 33.39
CA CYS A 8 -5.40 6.62 32.51
C CYS A 8 -6.23 5.38 32.79
N ILE A 9 -7.14 5.05 31.90
CA ILE A 9 -7.97 3.86 32.01
C ILE A 9 -7.05 2.65 31.91
N SER A 10 -6.89 1.96 33.04
CA SER A 10 -6.37 0.59 33.07
C SER A 10 -7.41 -0.31 32.40
N ILE A 11 -7.13 -0.73 31.17
CA ILE A 11 -7.86 -1.83 30.51
C ILE A 11 -6.93 -3.02 30.47
N VAL A 12 -7.18 -3.92 31.42
CA VAL A 12 -7.21 -5.38 31.28
C VAL A 12 -6.36 -5.94 30.14
N TYR A 13 -5.34 -6.71 30.52
CA TYR A 13 -4.58 -7.60 29.64
C TYR A 13 -5.53 -8.57 28.91
N PHE A 14 -5.99 -8.17 27.72
CA PHE A 14 -6.44 -9.11 26.72
C PHE A 14 -5.20 -9.85 26.24
N VAL A 15 -5.10 -11.14 26.59
CA VAL A 15 -4.18 -12.05 25.92
C VAL A 15 -4.68 -12.18 24.49
N PHE A 16 -4.25 -11.25 23.64
CA PHE A 16 -4.33 -11.42 22.20
C PHE A 16 -3.35 -12.56 21.89
N ALA A 17 -3.88 -13.78 21.82
CA ALA A 17 -3.23 -14.83 21.07
C ALA A 17 -3.13 -14.30 19.64
N CYS A 18 -2.01 -13.67 19.30
CA CYS A 18 -1.63 -13.44 17.92
C CYS A 18 -1.54 -14.82 17.28
N PHE A 19 -2.65 -15.27 16.71
CA PHE A 19 -2.61 -16.21 15.61
C PHE A 19 -1.84 -15.49 14.50
N PHE A 20 -0.53 -15.65 14.52
CA PHE A 20 0.29 -15.48 13.33
C PHE A 20 -0.18 -16.57 12.36
N ILE A 21 -1.22 -16.26 11.59
CA ILE A 21 -1.44 -16.93 10.33
C ILE A 21 -0.25 -16.47 9.48
N ASN A 22 0.86 -17.20 9.57
CA ASN A 22 1.83 -17.21 8.49
C ASN A 22 1.08 -17.83 7.31
N SER A 23 0.41 -16.99 6.53
CA SER A 23 0.03 -17.35 5.18
C SER A 23 1.35 -17.60 4.44
N ASN A 24 1.80 -18.85 4.45
CA ASN A 24 2.93 -19.31 3.64
C ASN A 24 2.45 -19.35 2.19
N VAL A 25 2.22 -18.18 1.60
CA VAL A 25 2.02 -18.05 0.17
C VAL A 25 3.34 -18.44 -0.49
N ASN A 26 3.31 -19.47 -1.33
CA ASN A 26 4.50 -19.93 -2.03
C ASN A 26 4.81 -18.98 -3.20
N ALA A 27 6.09 -18.83 -3.54
CA ALA A 27 6.56 -18.14 -4.75
C ALA A 27 5.81 -18.62 -6.01
N ASN A 28 5.53 -19.93 -6.11
CA ASN A 28 4.76 -20.49 -7.23
C ASN A 28 3.33 -19.90 -7.32
N ASP A 29 2.69 -19.62 -6.20
CA ASP A 29 1.33 -19.05 -6.17
C ASP A 29 1.35 -17.57 -6.57
N ILE A 30 2.37 -16.84 -6.12
CA ILE A 30 2.63 -15.45 -6.53
C ILE A 30 2.84 -15.39 -8.04
N ASP A 31 3.71 -16.24 -8.56
CA ASP A 31 4.03 -16.32 -10.00
C ASP A 31 2.79 -16.66 -10.81
N ALA A 32 2.01 -17.66 -10.39
CA ALA A 32 0.77 -18.03 -11.05
C ALA A 32 -0.24 -16.87 -11.05
N LYS A 33 -0.42 -16.19 -9.91
CA LYS A 33 -1.36 -15.07 -9.79
C LYS A 33 -0.96 -13.88 -10.65
N ILE A 34 0.30 -13.47 -10.62
CA ILE A 34 0.80 -12.36 -11.43
C ILE A 34 0.73 -12.70 -12.92
N ASN A 35 1.12 -13.92 -13.32
CA ASN A 35 1.02 -14.34 -14.72
C ASN A 35 -0.43 -14.39 -15.21
N ASN A 36 -1.38 -14.81 -14.35
CA ASN A 36 -2.80 -14.74 -14.69
C ASN A 36 -3.24 -13.28 -14.96
N ILE A 37 -2.85 -12.33 -14.10
CA ILE A 37 -3.17 -10.90 -14.31
C ILE A 37 -2.53 -10.35 -15.60
N ILE A 38 -1.27 -10.72 -15.87
CA ILE A 38 -0.53 -10.24 -17.06
C ILE A 38 -1.13 -10.78 -18.37
N ASN A 39 -1.70 -11.98 -18.35
CA ASN A 39 -2.26 -12.62 -19.56
C ASN A 39 -3.78 -12.42 -19.72
N ASP A 40 -4.46 -11.93 -18.68
CA ASP A 40 -5.90 -11.70 -18.69
C ASP A 40 -6.23 -10.40 -19.45
N GLU A 41 -6.91 -10.53 -20.59
CA GLU A 41 -7.29 -9.42 -21.47
C GLU A 41 -8.39 -8.52 -20.90
N SER A 42 -9.00 -8.88 -19.77
CA SER A 42 -9.94 -7.99 -19.07
C SER A 42 -9.22 -6.79 -18.42
N TRP A 43 -7.91 -6.89 -18.18
CA TRP A 43 -7.09 -5.78 -17.68
C TRP A 43 -6.54 -4.92 -18.81
N SER A 44 -6.50 -3.60 -18.60
CA SER A 44 -5.92 -2.68 -19.58
C SER A 44 -4.43 -2.98 -19.85
N ASP A 45 -4.00 -2.77 -21.10
CA ASP A 45 -2.59 -2.95 -21.49
C ASP A 45 -1.63 -2.15 -20.63
N ASN A 46 -1.98 -0.92 -20.26
CA ASN A 46 -1.15 -0.08 -19.40
C ASN A 46 -0.92 -0.72 -18.03
N TYR A 47 -1.96 -1.34 -17.47
CA TYR A 47 -1.89 -2.03 -16.20
C TYR A 47 -0.99 -3.27 -16.31
N ARG A 48 -1.28 -4.16 -17.28
CA ARG A 48 -0.51 -5.40 -17.52
C ARG A 48 0.96 -5.10 -17.78
N ASN A 49 1.25 -4.10 -18.60
CA ASN A 49 2.61 -3.68 -18.93
C ASN A 49 3.35 -3.06 -17.73
N SER A 50 2.67 -2.30 -16.88
CA SER A 50 3.28 -1.71 -15.69
C SER A 50 3.65 -2.79 -14.67
N LEU A 51 2.71 -3.70 -14.36
CA LEU A 51 2.95 -4.82 -13.47
C LEU A 51 4.05 -5.75 -14.02
N SER A 52 3.97 -6.13 -15.30
CA SER A 52 4.98 -6.98 -15.96
C SER A 52 6.39 -6.40 -15.87
N ARG A 53 6.53 -5.08 -16.06
CA ARG A 53 7.83 -4.39 -15.97
C ARG A 53 8.41 -4.43 -14.56
N VAL A 54 7.59 -4.24 -13.53
CA VAL A 54 8.03 -4.29 -12.14
C VAL A 54 8.32 -5.73 -11.71
N TYR A 55 7.45 -6.67 -12.07
CA TYR A 55 7.61 -8.08 -11.76
C TYR A 55 8.94 -8.65 -12.31
N LYS A 56 9.30 -8.33 -13.56
CA LYS A 56 10.61 -8.72 -14.14
C LYS A 56 11.83 -8.20 -13.37
N LYS A 57 11.69 -7.12 -12.59
CA LYS A 57 12.77 -6.57 -11.75
C LYS A 57 12.82 -7.20 -10.35
N GLY A 58 11.80 -7.95 -9.98
CA GLY A 58 11.62 -8.51 -8.64
C GLY A 58 10.98 -7.54 -7.64
N PRO A 59 10.72 -8.01 -6.40
CA PRO A 59 10.07 -7.23 -5.36
C PRO A 59 10.82 -5.94 -5.03
N ASN A 60 10.07 -4.85 -4.95
CA ASN A 60 10.59 -3.50 -4.69
C ASN A 60 10.05 -2.89 -3.39
N PHE A 61 9.14 -3.59 -2.71
CA PHE A 61 8.55 -3.21 -1.44
C PHE A 61 8.67 -4.40 -0.48
N ASN A 62 8.90 -4.15 0.82
CA ASN A 62 9.00 -5.14 1.91
C ASN A 62 9.72 -6.49 1.64
N HIS A 63 10.57 -6.56 0.61
CA HIS A 63 11.21 -7.76 0.05
C HIS A 63 10.30 -8.73 -0.71
N ASN A 64 8.97 -8.65 -0.59
CA ASN A 64 8.07 -9.64 -1.17
C ASN A 64 7.08 -9.02 -2.17
N ASP A 65 6.74 -7.75 -1.98
CA ASP A 65 5.65 -7.09 -2.70
C ASP A 65 6.14 -6.20 -3.84
N TYR A 66 5.19 -5.88 -4.73
CA TYR A 66 5.45 -5.13 -5.95
C TYR A 66 4.60 -3.86 -5.97
N VAL A 67 5.28 -2.72 -5.88
CA VAL A 67 4.68 -1.40 -6.07
C VAL A 67 4.85 -0.97 -7.52
N PHE A 68 3.76 -0.58 -8.17
CA PHE A 68 3.78 -0.11 -9.55
C PHE A 68 2.74 1.00 -9.77
N THR A 69 2.98 1.82 -10.79
CA THR A 69 2.17 3.00 -11.09
C THR A 69 1.92 3.10 -12.59
N LEU A 70 0.79 3.69 -12.97
CA LEU A 70 0.44 3.96 -14.37
C LEU A 70 -0.42 5.21 -14.51
N GLY A 71 -0.46 5.79 -15.71
CA GLY A 71 -1.43 6.83 -16.01
C GLY A 71 -2.84 6.25 -16.14
N CYS A 72 -3.82 6.87 -15.48
CA CYS A 72 -5.21 6.40 -15.47
C CYS A 72 -6.23 7.42 -16.03
N GLY A 73 -5.75 8.36 -16.86
CA GLY A 73 -6.58 9.36 -17.54
C GLY A 73 -6.66 10.70 -16.78
N GLY A 74 -7.09 11.75 -17.47
CA GLY A 74 -7.21 13.10 -16.87
C GLY A 74 -5.89 13.69 -16.33
N GLY A 75 -4.75 13.19 -16.80
CA GLY A 75 -3.41 13.55 -16.31
C GLY A 75 -2.99 12.87 -15.00
N VAL A 76 -3.83 11.99 -14.45
CA VAL A 76 -3.68 11.38 -13.13
C VAL A 76 -2.78 10.14 -13.16
N ILE A 77 -2.05 9.91 -12.07
CA ILE A 77 -1.30 8.68 -11.81
C ILE A 77 -2.06 7.82 -10.79
N CYS A 78 -2.30 6.57 -11.17
CA CYS A 78 -2.78 5.50 -10.31
C CYS A 78 -1.60 4.65 -9.85
N GLY A 79 -1.69 4.11 -8.64
CA GLY A 79 -0.64 3.27 -8.09
C GLY A 79 -1.22 2.15 -7.23
N TYR A 80 -0.47 1.07 -7.18
CA TYR A 80 -0.93 -0.23 -6.73
C TYR A 80 0.20 -0.94 -5.98
N ILE A 81 -0.19 -1.80 -5.04
CA ILE A 81 0.70 -2.79 -4.43
C ILE A 81 0.12 -4.17 -4.73
N PHE A 82 0.88 -5.04 -5.37
CA PHE A 82 0.58 -6.47 -5.31
C PHE A 82 1.07 -7.00 -3.97
N ASP A 83 0.13 -7.31 -3.07
CA ASP A 83 0.40 -7.89 -1.76
C ASP A 83 0.51 -9.41 -1.89
N SER A 84 1.75 -9.90 -1.75
CA SER A 84 2.07 -11.32 -1.83
C SER A 84 1.42 -12.15 -0.73
N SER A 85 1.13 -11.56 0.43
CA SER A 85 0.57 -12.28 1.58
C SER A 85 -0.92 -12.61 1.43
N THR A 86 -1.63 -11.80 0.65
CA THR A 86 -3.07 -11.94 0.38
C THR A 86 -3.38 -12.29 -1.08
N LEU A 87 -2.36 -12.35 -1.94
CA LEU A 87 -2.49 -12.54 -3.40
C LEU A 87 -3.48 -11.56 -4.04
N SER A 88 -3.49 -10.33 -3.52
CA SER A 88 -4.44 -9.29 -3.90
C SER A 88 -3.70 -8.04 -4.37
N VAL A 89 -4.43 -7.19 -5.09
CA VAL A 89 -3.96 -5.87 -5.48
C VAL A 89 -4.59 -4.86 -4.54
N VAL A 90 -3.74 -4.08 -3.89
CA VAL A 90 -4.13 -3.00 -2.99
C VAL A 90 -3.93 -1.69 -3.71
N ASP A 91 -5.03 -0.97 -3.92
CA ASP A 91 -5.00 0.35 -4.52
C ASP A 91 -4.38 1.36 -3.56
N PHE A 92 -3.64 2.32 -4.10
CA PHE A 92 -3.28 3.47 -3.28
C PHE A 92 -4.54 4.19 -2.82
N PRO A 93 -4.57 4.71 -1.57
CA PRO A 93 -5.74 5.36 -0.98
C PRO A 93 -6.19 6.63 -1.72
N THR A 94 -5.44 7.03 -2.74
CA THR A 94 -5.76 8.14 -3.62
C THR A 94 -5.36 7.75 -5.03
N GLU A 95 -6.29 7.14 -5.77
CA GLU A 95 -6.25 6.94 -7.24
C GLU A 95 -6.05 8.25 -8.03
N PHE A 96 -5.94 9.37 -7.33
CA PHE A 96 -5.97 10.71 -7.86
C PHE A 96 -4.72 11.46 -7.45
N LEU A 97 -3.52 11.17 -7.94
CA LEU A 97 -2.40 12.11 -7.75
C LEU A 97 -1.89 12.57 -9.12
N ILE A 98 -1.95 13.87 -9.38
CA ILE A 98 -1.60 14.48 -10.68
C ILE A 98 -0.22 15.14 -10.58
N ASP A 99 -0.17 16.21 -9.80
CA ASP A 99 0.94 17.17 -9.82
C ASP A 99 1.89 16.90 -8.67
N GLY A 100 3.18 16.73 -9.00
CA GLY A 100 4.22 16.39 -8.05
C GLY A 100 3.98 15.04 -7.34
N PHE A 101 3.28 14.10 -8.00
CA PHE A 101 3.10 12.75 -7.45
C PHE A 101 4.45 12.10 -7.20
N ASN A 102 4.70 11.77 -5.94
CA ASN A 102 5.87 11.01 -5.53
C ASN A 102 5.44 10.01 -4.46
N ALA A 103 5.57 8.73 -4.80
CA ALA A 103 5.48 7.62 -3.86
C ALA A 103 6.91 7.23 -3.45
N HIS A 104 7.24 7.45 -2.18
CA HIS A 104 8.52 7.08 -1.61
C HIS A 104 8.36 5.91 -0.66
N TYR A 105 9.15 4.86 -0.88
CA TYR A 105 9.20 3.67 -0.06
C TYR A 105 10.61 3.08 -0.12
N ASN A 106 10.98 2.34 0.92
CA ASN A 106 12.26 1.65 0.99
C ASN A 106 12.04 0.15 0.81
N LYS A 107 12.94 -0.50 0.07
CA LYS A 107 12.99 -1.96 0.04
C LYS A 107 13.17 -2.47 1.47
N GLY A 108 12.34 -3.41 1.89
CA GLY A 108 12.34 -3.94 3.26
C GLY A 108 11.49 -3.19 4.27
N SER A 109 10.73 -2.18 3.83
CA SER A 109 9.72 -1.53 4.66
C SER A 109 8.32 -1.86 4.17
N ASN A 110 7.38 -1.99 5.11
CA ASN A 110 5.93 -1.98 4.85
C ASN A 110 5.37 -0.55 4.78
N LYS A 111 6.22 0.49 4.75
CA LYS A 111 5.82 1.89 4.77
C LYS A 111 5.99 2.53 3.39
N ILE A 112 4.94 3.21 2.95
CA ILE A 112 4.92 4.02 1.74
C ILE A 112 4.40 5.41 2.07
N CYS A 113 5.05 6.45 1.54
CA CYS A 113 4.69 7.84 1.76
C CYS A 113 4.38 8.53 0.44
N PHE A 114 3.34 9.34 0.44
CA PHE A 114 2.84 10.05 -0.74
C PHE A 114 2.96 11.56 -0.58
N SER A 115 3.45 12.20 -1.63
CA SER A 115 3.38 13.65 -1.83
C SER A 115 2.78 13.95 -3.20
N GLY A 116 2.10 15.10 -3.32
CA GLY A 116 1.48 15.53 -4.58
C GLY A 116 0.15 16.24 -4.37
N ARG A 117 -0.64 16.39 -5.43
CA ARG A 117 -2.01 16.95 -5.36
C ARG A 117 -3.05 15.93 -5.78
N SER A 118 -4.18 15.92 -5.08
CA SER A 118 -5.32 15.09 -5.45
C SER A 118 -5.82 15.43 -6.87
N GLY A 119 -6.01 14.45 -7.74
CA GLY A 119 -6.79 14.57 -8.98
C GLY A 119 -8.29 14.67 -8.78
N PHE A 120 -8.80 14.36 -7.59
CA PHE A 120 -10.22 14.43 -7.29
C PHE A 120 -10.63 15.81 -6.76
N ASN A 121 -9.87 16.34 -5.80
CA ASN A 121 -10.21 17.60 -5.11
C ASN A 121 -9.06 18.62 -5.03
N ASN A 122 -7.96 18.43 -5.77
CA ASN A 122 -6.76 19.28 -5.76
C ASN A 122 -6.09 19.46 -4.38
N LYS A 123 -6.50 18.70 -3.36
CA LYS A 123 -5.90 18.78 -2.02
C LYS A 123 -4.42 18.38 -2.08
N LYS A 124 -3.57 19.21 -1.48
CA LYS A 124 -2.13 18.95 -1.40
C LYS A 124 -1.84 17.92 -0.30
N TYR A 125 -1.11 16.88 -0.66
CA TYR A 125 -0.53 15.90 0.24
C TYR A 125 0.95 16.25 0.44
N LYS A 126 1.34 16.47 1.70
CA LYS A 126 2.73 16.62 2.11
C LYS A 126 3.10 15.40 2.94
N ASN A 127 3.87 14.48 2.36
CA ASN A 127 4.46 13.33 3.04
C ASN A 127 3.47 12.52 3.90
N LYS A 128 2.32 12.15 3.34
CA LYS A 128 1.35 11.28 4.05
C LYS A 128 1.77 9.83 3.93
N CYS A 129 2.03 9.20 5.07
CA CYS A 129 2.53 7.83 5.11
C CYS A 129 1.45 6.83 5.51
N TYR A 130 1.56 5.64 4.95
CA TYR A 130 0.71 4.49 5.18
C TYR A 130 1.59 3.26 5.42
N ARG A 131 1.07 2.31 6.19
CA ARG A 131 1.64 0.96 6.32
C ARG A 131 0.72 -0.05 5.68
N LEU A 132 1.31 -0.98 4.93
CA LEU A 132 0.60 -2.18 4.48
C LEU A 132 0.46 -3.13 5.67
N ILE A 133 -0.79 -3.40 6.06
CA ILE A 133 -1.15 -4.31 7.15
C ILE A 133 -2.29 -5.18 6.62
N SER A 134 -2.03 -6.48 6.45
CA SER A 134 -3.06 -7.46 6.08
C SER A 134 -3.87 -7.09 4.84
N GLY A 135 -3.21 -6.70 3.74
CA GLY A 135 -3.88 -6.30 2.50
C GLY A 135 -4.47 -4.89 2.49
N GLU A 136 -4.23 -4.10 3.53
CA GLU A 136 -4.78 -2.74 3.62
C GLU A 136 -3.70 -1.68 3.89
N LEU A 137 -3.85 -0.51 3.28
CA LEU A 137 -3.01 0.66 3.57
C LEU A 137 -3.61 1.47 4.71
N VAL A 138 -3.07 1.27 5.91
CA VAL A 138 -3.48 1.97 7.12
C VAL A 138 -2.64 3.24 7.28
N LYS A 139 -3.30 4.38 7.45
CA LYS A 139 -2.62 5.67 7.64
C LYS A 139 -1.79 5.64 8.92
N GLU A 140 -0.53 6.04 8.84
CA GLU A 140 0.33 6.17 10.02
C GLU A 140 -0.05 7.47 10.74
N GLU A 141 -0.50 7.36 11.99
CA GLU A 141 -0.73 8.53 12.84
C GLU A 141 0.63 9.13 13.25
N VAL A 142 0.78 10.43 13.00
CA VAL A 142 1.92 11.17 13.53
C VAL A 142 1.58 11.47 14.98
N CYS A 143 2.18 10.76 15.93
CA CYS A 143 2.20 11.22 17.30
C CYS A 143 3.11 12.46 17.34
N ASP A 144 2.50 13.65 17.30
CA ASP A 144 3.22 14.89 17.60
C ASP A 144 3.81 14.76 19.02
N LYS A 145 5.14 14.79 19.10
CA LYS A 145 5.89 14.81 20.37
C LYS A 145 5.92 16.22 20.93
#